data_AF-A0AAV8DNF6-F1
#
_entry.id   AF-A0AAV8DNF6-F1
#
_cell.length_a   1.000
_cell.length_b   1.000
_cell.length_c   1.000
_cell.angle_alpha   90.00
_cell.angle_beta   90.00
_cell.angle_gamma   90.00
#
_symmetry.space_group_name_H-M   'P 1'
#
loop_
_entity.id
_entity.type
_entity.pdbx_description
1 polymer ?
#
loop_
_entity_poly.entity_id
_entity_poly.type
_entity_poly.pdbx_seq_one_letter_code
_entity_poly.pdbx_strand_id
1 'polypeptide(L)'
;MTTPLTARGSFLRGANHRLIESPTSTTSQSHRRRVTVTCSVTPPSQYSPIITRRSASISAFLFFIASSSHSNCTLSLLNLFNNLVRIYLTCFVNLKCTDADASPFDKYVKRKKLEPLEAYVPAVLLSQDQFKDLEKSLELEQPRYDESRSLLRSGPAASLRVNIRAVAQYANDSGKGKVASDAVDQCLRALEDLDSLLLHALRKDPGASVESMKGKITVAIGALNNLLQTVPSAILDKGKAIAEAYRTPSYEEESNMLQQSDPEIRRLEAIL
;
A
#
# COMPACT_ATOMS: atom_id res chain seq x y z
N MET A 1 3.40 -27.78 -77.43
CA MET A 1 3.70 -28.84 -76.44
C MET A 1 2.76 -28.63 -75.25
N THR A 2 1.50 -29.09 -75.37
CA THR A 2 0.95 -30.30 -74.72
C THR A 2 0.93 -30.23 -73.19
N THR A 3 -0.26 -29.94 -72.65
CA THR A 3 -0.79 -30.53 -71.40
C THR A 3 -1.11 -32.04 -71.66
N PRO A 4 -1.66 -32.89 -70.75
CA PRO A 4 -2.28 -32.66 -69.42
C PRO A 4 -2.16 -33.84 -68.37
N LEU A 5 -2.90 -33.72 -67.25
CA LEU A 5 -3.86 -34.73 -66.69
C LEU A 5 -3.41 -35.96 -65.84
N THR A 6 -3.96 -36.06 -64.60
CA THR A 6 -4.85 -37.17 -64.09
C THR A 6 -4.45 -37.98 -62.84
N ALA A 7 -5.32 -37.88 -61.81
CA ALA A 7 -5.86 -38.90 -60.88
C ALA A 7 -4.89 -39.71 -59.99
N ARG A 8 -5.26 -40.46 -58.93
CA ARG A 8 -6.45 -40.99 -58.23
C ARG A 8 -5.82 -41.59 -56.93
N GLY A 9 -6.42 -41.82 -55.77
CA GLY A 9 -7.81 -41.86 -55.35
C GLY A 9 -7.91 -42.22 -53.85
N SER A 10 -9.15 -42.12 -53.39
CA SER A 10 -9.82 -42.68 -52.21
C SER A 10 -9.37 -44.06 -51.69
N PHE A 11 -9.57 -44.37 -50.40
CA PHE A 11 -10.73 -45.18 -49.90
C PHE A 11 -10.62 -45.61 -48.41
N LEU A 12 -11.66 -45.25 -47.65
CA LEU A 12 -12.37 -45.88 -46.49
C LEU A 12 -11.73 -46.87 -45.51
N ARG A 13 -12.15 -46.73 -44.22
CA ARG A 13 -12.81 -47.74 -43.32
C ARG A 13 -12.39 -47.45 -41.85
N GLY A 14 -13.21 -47.41 -40.80
CA GLY A 14 -14.65 -47.62 -40.57
C GLY A 14 -14.91 -47.78 -39.05
N ALA A 15 -16.10 -47.33 -38.59
CA ALA A 15 -16.97 -47.86 -37.52
C ALA A 15 -16.41 -48.12 -36.08
N ASN A 16 -16.90 -47.39 -35.07
CA ASN A 16 -18.08 -47.66 -34.18
C ASN A 16 -17.87 -48.78 -33.14
N HIS A 17 -18.03 -48.50 -31.84
CA HIS A 17 -19.27 -48.75 -31.06
C HIS A 17 -19.09 -48.66 -29.51
N ARG A 18 -20.07 -47.99 -28.84
CA ARG A 18 -20.81 -48.34 -27.58
C ARG A 18 -20.06 -48.64 -26.27
N LEU A 19 -20.61 -48.45 -25.07
CA LEU A 19 -21.74 -47.76 -24.40
C LEU A 19 -21.65 -48.22 -22.92
N ILE A 20 -22.13 -47.40 -21.96
CA ILE A 20 -22.77 -47.82 -20.68
C ILE A 20 -21.76 -48.33 -19.60
N GLU A 21 -21.74 -47.93 -18.31
CA GLU A 21 -22.80 -47.73 -17.31
C GLU A 21 -22.23 -46.98 -16.06
N SER A 22 -23.08 -46.24 -15.37
CA SER A 22 -23.11 -45.95 -13.92
C SER A 22 -24.50 -46.43 -13.42
N PRO A 23 -24.87 -46.65 -12.13
CA PRO A 23 -24.42 -46.01 -10.87
C PRO A 23 -24.37 -47.00 -9.64
N THR A 24 -24.10 -46.57 -8.40
CA THR A 24 -25.10 -46.42 -7.30
C THR A 24 -24.46 -46.00 -5.96
N SER A 25 -25.31 -45.33 -5.17
CA SER A 25 -25.19 -44.67 -3.85
C SER A 25 -25.07 -45.59 -2.61
N THR A 26 -24.56 -45.07 -1.47
CA THR A 26 -25.29 -44.99 -0.16
C THR A 26 -24.47 -44.36 1.01
N THR A 27 -25.09 -43.36 1.67
CA THR A 27 -25.34 -43.20 3.13
C THR A 27 -24.22 -43.02 4.19
N SER A 28 -24.17 -41.77 4.73
CA SER A 28 -24.21 -41.33 6.16
C SER A 28 -23.28 -41.94 7.23
N GLN A 29 -22.50 -41.09 7.92
CA GLN A 29 -22.70 -40.80 9.37
C GLN A 29 -21.71 -39.76 9.95
N SER A 30 -22.32 -38.71 10.52
CA SER A 30 -21.97 -37.91 11.70
C SER A 30 -20.70 -38.25 12.52
N HIS A 31 -19.81 -37.25 12.68
CA HIS A 31 -19.25 -36.95 14.00
C HIS A 31 -18.91 -35.47 14.19
N ARG A 32 -19.76 -34.78 14.95
CA ARG A 32 -19.48 -33.52 15.64
C ARG A 32 -18.24 -33.68 16.53
N ARG A 33 -17.25 -32.81 16.37
CA ARG A 33 -16.40 -32.39 17.51
C ARG A 33 -16.47 -30.89 17.67
N ARG A 34 -17.21 -30.51 18.72
CA ARG A 34 -17.18 -29.23 19.40
C ARG A 34 -15.79 -29.10 20.04
N VAL A 35 -15.04 -28.06 19.70
CA VAL A 35 -13.93 -27.58 20.52
C VAL A 35 -14.30 -26.17 20.92
N THR A 36 -14.53 -25.99 22.21
CA THR A 36 -14.78 -24.69 22.85
C THR A 36 -13.66 -24.47 23.87
N VAL A 37 -13.41 -23.19 24.16
CA VAL A 37 -12.65 -22.59 25.28
C VAL A 37 -11.11 -22.71 25.17
N THR A 38 -10.29 -21.70 25.46
CA THR A 38 -10.41 -20.53 26.34
C THR A 38 -9.49 -19.38 25.86
N CYS A 39 -9.98 -18.14 25.95
CA CYS A 39 -9.14 -16.94 25.95
C CYS A 39 -8.43 -16.83 27.31
N SER A 40 -7.11 -16.70 27.31
CA SER A 40 -6.34 -16.21 28.46
C SER A 40 -5.65 -14.89 28.08
N VAL A 41 -6.17 -13.83 28.69
CA VAL A 41 -5.60 -12.48 28.70
C VAL A 41 -4.51 -12.44 29.76
N THR A 42 -3.30 -12.03 29.39
CA THR A 42 -2.40 -11.23 30.26
C THR A 42 -1.32 -10.54 29.40
N PRO A 43 -0.97 -9.26 29.67
CA PRO A 43 -0.16 -8.44 28.78
C PRO A 43 1.32 -8.41 29.19
N PRO A 44 2.27 -8.27 28.26
CA PRO A 44 3.58 -7.71 28.59
C PRO A 44 3.58 -6.20 28.34
N SER A 45 3.58 -5.47 29.46
CA SER A 45 4.01 -4.08 29.55
C SER A 45 5.43 -3.93 28.98
N GLN A 46 5.62 -3.10 27.97
CA GLN A 46 6.87 -2.38 27.75
C GLN A 46 6.59 -0.96 27.25
N TYR A 47 6.69 -0.03 28.19
CA TYR A 47 6.83 1.41 27.94
C TYR A 47 8.05 1.65 27.04
N SER A 48 7.87 2.45 25.99
CA SER A 48 8.96 3.12 25.27
C SER A 48 8.51 4.54 24.94
N PRO A 49 9.30 5.57 25.27
CA PRO A 49 8.83 6.94 25.26
C PRO A 49 8.58 7.46 23.84
N ILE A 50 7.42 8.11 23.69
CA ILE A 50 7.01 8.91 22.54
C ILE A 50 7.94 10.12 22.46
N ILE A 51 8.94 10.08 21.58
CA ILE A 51 9.66 11.29 21.15
C ILE A 51 8.79 11.98 20.09
N THR A 52 7.95 12.91 20.54
CA THR A 52 7.30 13.88 19.67
C THR A 52 8.35 14.88 19.20
N ARG A 53 8.81 14.77 17.95
CA ARG A 53 9.57 15.84 17.31
C ARG A 53 8.63 16.68 16.45
N ARG A 54 8.05 17.69 17.09
CA ARG A 54 7.45 18.85 16.41
C ARG A 54 8.55 19.53 15.61
N SER A 55 8.50 19.47 14.29
CA SER A 55 9.28 20.34 13.40
C SER A 55 8.62 21.73 13.41
N ALA A 56 8.91 22.51 14.46
CA ALA A 56 8.66 23.94 14.42
C ALA A 56 9.75 24.58 13.55
N SER A 57 9.33 25.39 12.58
CA SER A 57 10.18 26.15 11.67
C SER A 57 11.16 27.04 12.46
N ILE A 58 12.46 26.69 12.43
CA ILE A 58 13.53 27.39 13.18
C ILE A 58 13.90 28.73 12.54
N SER A 59 13.44 29.02 11.32
CA SER A 59 13.73 30.30 10.67
C SER A 59 13.05 31.50 11.35
N ALA A 60 12.00 31.30 12.15
CA ALA A 60 11.29 32.39 12.82
C ALA A 60 11.82 32.70 14.24
N PHE A 61 12.62 31.80 14.84
CA PHE A 61 13.13 32.00 16.21
C PHE A 61 14.46 32.75 16.27
N LEU A 62 15.21 32.81 15.17
CA LEU A 62 16.51 33.48 15.12
C LEU A 62 16.41 35.00 14.90
N PHE A 63 15.22 35.54 14.56
CA PHE A 63 15.03 36.99 14.42
C PHE A 63 14.49 37.67 15.68
N PHE A 64 13.95 36.92 16.66
CA PHE A 64 13.30 37.51 17.84
C PHE A 64 14.23 37.69 19.06
N ILE A 65 15.43 37.09 19.07
CA ILE A 65 16.36 37.21 20.22
C ILE A 65 17.43 38.30 20.01
N ALA A 66 17.36 39.08 18.92
CA ALA A 66 18.29 40.18 18.69
C ALA A 66 17.88 41.53 19.31
N SER A 67 16.71 41.64 19.95
CA SER A 67 16.19 42.94 20.44
C SER A 67 15.80 43.00 21.92
N SER A 68 16.30 42.11 22.79
CA SER A 68 15.96 42.15 24.22
C SER A 68 17.20 42.24 25.09
N SER A 69 17.64 43.47 25.31
CA SER A 69 18.61 43.85 26.34
C SER A 69 18.05 43.61 27.74
N HIS A 70 18.54 42.59 28.47
CA HIS A 70 18.96 42.72 29.88
C HIS A 70 19.49 41.39 30.48
N SER A 71 20.73 41.46 30.97
CA SER A 71 21.34 40.82 32.16
C SER A 71 21.14 39.32 32.48
N ASN A 72 22.30 38.64 32.51
CA ASN A 72 22.73 37.60 33.48
C ASN A 72 22.27 36.13 33.33
N CYS A 73 22.07 35.63 32.11
CA CYS A 73 21.88 34.18 31.86
C CYS A 73 22.68 33.65 30.64
N THR A 74 23.83 34.24 30.33
CA THR A 74 24.55 33.99 29.07
C THR A 74 25.56 32.83 29.11
N LEU A 75 25.98 32.36 30.29
CA LEU A 75 27.03 31.33 30.40
C LEU A 75 26.53 29.88 30.21
N SER A 76 25.25 29.59 30.48
CA SER A 76 24.66 28.26 30.28
C SER A 76 24.33 27.98 28.80
N LEU A 77 23.76 28.98 28.11
CA LEU A 77 23.32 28.86 26.73
C LEU A 77 24.47 28.82 25.72
N LEU A 78 25.56 29.55 25.97
CA LEU A 78 26.77 29.48 25.14
C LEU A 78 27.42 28.09 25.19
N ASN A 79 27.40 27.43 26.36
CA ASN A 79 27.91 26.05 26.48
C ASN A 79 27.03 25.03 25.77
N LEU A 80 25.70 25.21 25.82
CA LEU A 80 24.77 24.36 25.07
C LEU A 80 24.93 24.55 23.56
N PHE A 81 25.11 25.80 23.11
CA PHE A 81 25.33 26.15 21.71
C PHE A 81 26.67 25.61 21.21
N ASN A 82 27.75 25.78 21.97
CA ASN A 82 29.07 25.24 21.64
C ASN A 82 29.07 23.70 21.60
N ASN A 83 28.31 23.03 22.47
CA ASN A 83 28.13 21.58 22.42
C ASN A 83 27.30 21.13 21.22
N LEU A 84 26.25 21.87 20.84
CA LEU A 84 25.46 21.61 19.63
C LEU A 84 26.28 21.81 18.35
N VAL A 85 27.07 22.88 18.28
CA VAL A 85 27.98 23.15 17.16
C VAL A 85 29.09 22.11 17.12
N ARG A 86 29.63 21.66 18.27
CA ARG A 86 30.56 20.52 18.33
C ARG A 86 29.94 19.23 17.85
N ILE A 87 28.72 18.90 18.26
CA ILE A 87 28.02 17.69 17.78
C ILE A 87 27.78 17.79 16.28
N TYR A 88 27.33 18.95 15.78
CA TYR A 88 27.11 19.18 14.36
C TYR A 88 28.41 19.08 13.56
N LEU A 89 29.50 19.69 14.04
CA LEU A 89 30.81 19.64 13.41
C LEU A 89 31.42 18.23 13.47
N THR A 90 31.18 17.48 14.55
CA THR A 90 31.63 16.07 14.65
C THR A 90 30.81 15.17 13.71
N CYS A 91 29.50 15.40 13.58
CA CYS A 91 28.67 14.72 12.59
C CYS A 91 29.03 15.10 11.15
N PHE A 92 29.42 16.35 10.89
CA PHE A 92 29.77 16.86 9.55
C PHE A 92 31.18 16.43 9.12
N VAL A 93 32.14 16.37 10.05
CA VAL A 93 33.52 15.95 9.76
C VAL A 93 33.67 14.43 9.66
N ASN A 94 32.80 13.65 10.32
CA ASN A 94 32.75 12.18 10.14
C ASN A 94 31.89 11.74 8.94
N LEU A 95 31.28 12.68 8.20
CA LEU A 95 30.63 12.42 6.92
C LEU A 95 31.65 12.60 5.77
N LYS A 96 32.79 11.94 5.88
CA LYS A 96 33.65 11.70 4.72
C LYS A 96 33.25 10.35 4.13
N CYS A 97 32.91 10.37 2.83
CA CYS A 97 32.74 9.18 2.02
C CYS A 97 33.87 8.19 2.27
N THR A 98 33.50 7.04 2.82
CA THR A 98 34.22 5.79 2.57
C THR A 98 33.30 4.91 1.75
N ASP A 99 33.94 4.22 0.82
CA ASP A 99 33.42 3.51 -0.33
C ASP A 99 32.13 2.72 -0.14
N ALA A 100 31.41 2.59 -1.27
CA ALA A 100 30.22 1.78 -1.51
C ALA A 100 30.04 0.61 -0.53
N ASP A 101 29.25 0.80 0.52
CA ASP A 101 28.67 -0.33 1.24
C ASP A 101 27.34 0.05 1.89
N ALA A 102 26.33 -0.75 1.57
CA ALA A 102 25.00 -0.89 2.15
C ALA A 102 24.39 0.29 2.96
N SER A 103 23.25 0.79 2.46
CA SER A 103 22.31 1.62 3.24
C SER A 103 22.12 1.04 4.66
N PRO A 104 22.11 1.85 5.74
CA PRO A 104 21.92 1.37 7.12
C PRO A 104 20.57 0.65 7.33
N PHE A 105 19.64 0.75 6.37
CA PHE A 105 18.42 -0.03 6.30
C PHE A 105 18.65 -1.48 5.83
N ASP A 106 19.65 -1.73 4.99
CA ASP A 106 19.97 -3.05 4.43
C ASP A 106 20.31 -4.06 5.54
N LYS A 107 21.02 -3.60 6.57
CA LYS A 107 21.35 -4.39 7.77
C LYS A 107 20.15 -4.63 8.69
N TYR A 108 19.16 -3.73 8.67
CA TYR A 108 17.94 -3.85 9.47
C TYR A 108 16.94 -4.81 8.83
N VAL A 109 16.88 -4.83 7.49
CA VAL A 109 16.02 -5.76 6.75
C VAL A 109 16.67 -7.15 6.64
N LYS A 110 17.99 -7.28 6.59
CA LYS A 110 18.66 -8.59 6.69
C LYS A 110 18.39 -9.34 8.01
N ARG A 111 17.97 -8.66 9.09
CA ARG A 111 17.62 -9.29 10.39
C ARG A 111 16.16 -9.72 10.54
N LYS A 112 15.23 -9.11 9.80
CA LYS A 112 13.84 -9.56 9.70
C LYS A 112 13.62 -10.00 8.27
N LYS A 113 13.62 -11.31 8.02
CA LYS A 113 13.23 -11.86 6.72
C LYS A 113 11.94 -11.16 6.30
N LEU A 114 11.98 -10.44 5.17
CA LEU A 114 10.78 -9.84 4.59
C LEU A 114 9.75 -10.95 4.38
N GLU A 115 8.48 -10.60 4.53
CA GLU A 115 7.40 -11.47 4.05
C GLU A 115 7.57 -11.67 2.55
N PRO A 116 7.11 -12.80 1.97
CA PRO A 116 7.18 -13.01 0.53
C PRO A 116 6.62 -11.81 -0.25
N LEU A 117 7.18 -11.52 -1.43
CA LEU A 117 6.81 -10.37 -2.25
C LEU A 117 5.29 -10.32 -2.54
N GLU A 118 4.68 -11.49 -2.66
CA GLU A 118 3.24 -11.72 -2.80
C GLU A 118 2.40 -11.05 -1.71
N ALA A 119 2.93 -10.85 -0.49
CA ALA A 119 2.22 -10.21 0.60
C ALA A 119 2.11 -8.68 0.42
N TYR A 120 3.05 -8.07 -0.30
CA TYR A 120 3.12 -6.60 -0.42
C TYR A 120 2.42 -6.07 -1.67
N VAL A 121 2.44 -6.82 -2.77
CA VAL A 121 1.89 -6.38 -4.08
C VAL A 121 0.39 -6.04 -4.01
N PRO A 122 -0.48 -6.86 -3.39
CA PRO A 122 -1.91 -6.53 -3.28
C PRO A 122 -2.16 -5.20 -2.57
N ALA A 123 -1.42 -4.92 -1.50
CA ALA A 123 -1.58 -3.68 -0.74
C ALA A 123 -1.18 -2.44 -1.56
N VAL A 124 -0.15 -2.56 -2.41
CA VAL A 124 0.24 -1.49 -3.34
C VAL A 124 -0.84 -1.23 -4.38
N LEU A 125 -1.39 -2.29 -4.98
CA LEU A 125 -2.48 -2.20 -5.97
C LEU A 125 -3.74 -1.57 -5.36
N LEU A 126 -4.15 -2.03 -4.17
CA LEU A 126 -5.28 -1.46 -3.43
C LEU A 126 -5.07 0.03 -3.09
N SER A 127 -3.82 0.45 -2.84
CA SER A 127 -3.51 1.86 -2.60
C SER A 127 -3.62 2.71 -3.87
N GLN A 128 -3.18 2.21 -5.04
CA GLN A 128 -3.39 2.92 -6.32
C GLN A 128 -4.88 3.16 -6.56
N ASP A 129 -5.67 2.14 -6.29
CA ASP A 129 -7.10 2.13 -6.42
C ASP A 129 -7.77 3.12 -5.46
N GLN A 130 -7.33 3.18 -4.20
CA GLN A 130 -7.75 4.20 -3.25
C GLN A 130 -7.41 5.62 -3.73
N PHE A 131 -6.28 5.82 -4.42
CA PHE A 131 -5.92 7.13 -4.98
C PHE A 131 -6.76 7.51 -6.20
N LYS A 132 -7.16 6.55 -7.04
CA LYS A 132 -8.11 6.80 -8.13
C LYS A 132 -9.48 7.21 -7.58
N ASP A 133 -9.93 6.58 -6.49
CA ASP A 133 -11.20 6.96 -5.88
C ASP A 133 -11.11 8.33 -5.19
N LEU A 134 -9.95 8.67 -4.61
CA LEU A 134 -9.68 10.03 -4.14
C LEU A 134 -9.75 11.04 -5.28
N GLU A 135 -9.15 10.76 -6.43
CA GLU A 135 -9.20 11.64 -7.61
C GLU A 135 -10.64 11.93 -8.04
N LYS A 136 -11.49 10.90 -8.11
CA LYS A 136 -12.93 11.07 -8.40
C LYS A 136 -13.64 11.92 -7.34
N SER A 137 -13.27 11.79 -6.07
CA SER A 137 -13.88 12.61 -5.00
C SER A 137 -13.58 14.12 -5.15
N LEU A 138 -12.48 14.47 -5.84
CA LEU A 138 -12.13 15.86 -6.13
C LEU A 138 -12.92 16.46 -7.30
N GLU A 139 -13.68 15.65 -8.04
CA GLU A 139 -14.55 16.12 -9.14
C GLU A 139 -15.90 16.63 -8.68
N LEU A 140 -16.23 16.43 -7.41
CA LEU A 140 -17.44 16.95 -6.81
C LEU A 140 -17.42 18.49 -6.83
N GLU A 141 -18.60 19.09 -7.01
CA GLU A 141 -18.76 20.56 -7.02
C GLU A 141 -18.20 21.21 -5.75
N GLN A 142 -18.30 20.50 -4.63
CA GLN A 142 -17.66 20.87 -3.37
C GLN A 142 -16.84 19.68 -2.83
N PRO A 143 -15.54 19.62 -3.15
CA PRO A 143 -14.67 18.55 -2.67
C PRO A 143 -14.52 18.57 -1.15
N ARG A 144 -14.62 17.38 -0.53
CA ARG A 144 -14.43 17.20 0.92
C ARG A 144 -12.96 16.92 1.23
N TYR A 145 -12.17 17.98 1.33
CA TYR A 145 -10.71 17.87 1.50
C TYR A 145 -10.29 17.16 2.79
N ASP A 146 -11.08 17.25 3.86
CA ASP A 146 -10.87 16.53 5.11
C ASP A 146 -11.01 15.01 4.93
N GLU A 147 -12.04 14.56 4.20
CA GLU A 147 -12.22 13.15 3.83
C GLU A 147 -11.07 12.67 2.93
N SER A 148 -10.66 13.45 1.93
CA SER A 148 -9.51 13.13 1.07
C SER A 148 -8.22 12.95 1.89
N ARG A 149 -7.99 13.78 2.91
CA ARG A 149 -6.84 13.64 3.83
C ARG A 149 -6.94 12.43 4.75
N SER A 150 -8.16 12.07 5.14
CA SER A 150 -8.42 10.85 5.91
C SER A 150 -8.09 9.61 5.07
N LEU A 151 -8.46 9.60 3.79
CA LEU A 151 -8.12 8.52 2.86
C LEU A 151 -6.60 8.33 2.74
N LEU A 152 -5.80 9.39 2.66
CA LEU A 152 -4.34 9.27 2.61
C LEU A 152 -3.70 8.65 3.88
N ARG A 153 -4.45 8.56 4.98
CA ARG A 153 -3.97 8.08 6.29
C ARG A 153 -4.65 6.79 6.78
N SER A 154 -5.56 6.24 5.99
CA SER A 154 -6.38 5.08 6.37
C SER A 154 -6.38 4.04 5.26
N GLY A 155 -6.91 2.85 5.58
CA GLY A 155 -7.01 1.75 4.62
C GLY A 155 -5.65 1.30 4.08
N PRO A 156 -5.59 0.85 2.81
CA PRO A 156 -4.34 0.45 2.14
C PRO A 156 -3.24 1.52 2.20
N ALA A 157 -3.59 2.79 1.97
CA ALA A 157 -2.66 3.91 1.95
C ALA A 157 -1.88 4.09 3.28
N ALA A 158 -2.49 3.76 4.42
CA ALA A 158 -1.85 3.88 5.74
C ALA A 158 -0.56 3.03 5.86
N SER A 159 -0.52 1.89 5.16
CA SER A 159 0.62 0.96 5.17
C SER A 159 1.54 1.10 3.95
N LEU A 160 1.16 1.94 2.98
CA LEU A 160 1.79 2.03 1.67
C LEU A 160 3.31 2.22 1.75
N ARG A 161 3.79 3.12 2.61
CA ARG A 161 5.22 3.43 2.76
C ARG A 161 6.06 2.20 3.11
N VAL A 162 5.53 1.29 3.94
CA VAL A 162 6.23 0.05 4.30
C VAL A 162 6.20 -0.92 3.12
N ASN A 163 5.03 -1.08 2.49
CA ASN A 163 4.85 -2.01 1.38
C ASN A 163 5.73 -1.66 0.16
N ILE A 164 5.74 -0.39 -0.27
CA ILE A 164 6.52 0.02 -1.45
C ILE A 164 8.03 -0.07 -1.23
N ARG A 165 8.49 0.12 0.02
CA ARG A 165 9.90 -0.07 0.38
C ARG A 165 10.31 -1.54 0.35
N ALA A 166 9.43 -2.43 0.82
CA ALA A 166 9.66 -3.87 0.71
C ALA A 166 9.73 -4.31 -0.76
N VAL A 167 8.79 -3.85 -1.61
CA VAL A 167 8.83 -4.11 -3.06
C VAL A 167 10.12 -3.59 -3.69
N ALA A 168 10.54 -2.37 -3.34
CA ALA A 168 11.78 -1.80 -3.86
C ALA A 168 13.03 -2.57 -3.43
N GLN A 169 13.02 -3.18 -2.25
CA GLN A 169 14.10 -4.05 -1.81
C GLN A 169 14.18 -5.34 -2.62
N TYR A 170 13.04 -6.00 -2.87
CA TYR A 170 13.01 -7.16 -3.77
C TYR A 170 13.50 -6.81 -5.19
N ALA A 171 13.12 -5.63 -5.68
CA ALA A 171 13.59 -5.13 -6.95
C ALA A 171 15.11 -4.87 -6.94
N ASN A 172 15.66 -4.37 -5.83
CA ASN A 172 17.10 -4.18 -5.65
C ASN A 172 17.87 -5.50 -5.71
N ASP A 173 17.38 -6.53 -5.01
CA ASP A 173 17.97 -7.88 -5.04
C ASP A 173 17.93 -8.49 -6.45
N SER A 174 16.99 -8.04 -7.30
CA SER A 174 16.84 -8.44 -8.70
C SER A 174 17.58 -7.51 -9.69
N GLY A 175 18.42 -6.60 -9.21
CA GLY A 175 19.21 -5.67 -10.05
C GLY A 175 18.46 -4.44 -10.57
N LYS A 176 17.21 -4.22 -10.15
CA LYS A 176 16.36 -3.07 -10.55
C LYS A 176 16.26 -1.99 -9.46
N GLY A 177 17.22 -1.96 -8.53
CA GLY A 177 17.16 -1.14 -7.31
C GLY A 177 16.98 0.36 -7.55
N LYS A 178 17.74 0.93 -8.49
CA LYS A 178 17.67 2.37 -8.80
C LYS A 178 16.30 2.80 -9.32
N VAL A 179 15.74 2.05 -10.27
CA VAL A 179 14.40 2.34 -10.81
C VAL A 179 13.34 2.27 -9.71
N ALA A 180 13.44 1.26 -8.84
CA ALA A 180 12.52 1.08 -7.74
C ALA A 180 12.64 2.18 -6.66
N SER A 181 13.87 2.56 -6.28
CA SER A 181 14.08 3.65 -5.31
C SER A 181 13.62 4.99 -5.85
N ASP A 182 13.92 5.31 -7.11
CA ASP A 182 13.50 6.55 -7.77
C ASP A 182 11.95 6.64 -7.80
N ALA A 183 11.28 5.51 -8.10
CA ALA A 183 9.82 5.42 -8.07
C ALA A 183 9.23 5.61 -6.66
N VAL A 184 9.82 4.96 -5.63
CA VAL A 184 9.37 5.14 -4.23
C VAL A 184 9.49 6.60 -3.80
N ASP A 185 10.62 7.23 -4.10
CA ASP A 185 10.88 8.62 -3.75
C ASP A 185 9.92 9.57 -4.45
N GLN A 186 9.67 9.37 -5.75
CA GLN A 186 8.72 10.17 -6.50
C GLN A 186 7.29 10.02 -5.96
N CYS A 187 6.88 8.79 -5.61
CA CYS A 187 5.57 8.52 -5.02
C CYS A 187 5.40 9.25 -3.68
N LEU A 188 6.33 9.08 -2.74
CA LEU A 188 6.22 9.67 -1.41
C LEU A 188 6.25 11.20 -1.45
N ARG A 189 7.12 11.79 -2.27
CA ARG A 189 7.14 13.26 -2.46
C ARG A 189 5.82 13.78 -3.02
N ALA A 190 5.24 13.10 -4.02
CA ALA A 190 3.96 13.49 -4.59
C ALA A 190 2.81 13.40 -3.57
N LEU A 191 2.81 12.39 -2.70
CA LEU A 191 1.80 12.26 -1.63
C LEU A 191 1.96 13.31 -0.53
N GLU A 192 3.19 13.69 -0.18
CA GLU A 192 3.48 14.79 0.76
C GLU A 192 3.03 16.15 0.20
N ASP A 193 3.31 16.40 -1.08
CA ASP A 193 2.82 17.58 -1.79
C ASP A 193 1.28 17.61 -1.85
N LEU A 194 0.66 16.46 -2.14
CA LEU A 194 -0.80 16.33 -2.17
C LEU A 194 -1.42 16.61 -0.80
N ASP A 195 -0.91 16.04 0.29
CA ASP A 195 -1.44 16.32 1.63
C ASP A 195 -1.31 17.80 2.01
N SER A 196 -0.22 18.43 1.60
CA SER A 196 0.00 19.86 1.79
C SER A 196 -1.06 20.67 1.04
N LEU A 197 -1.29 20.38 -0.25
CA LEU A 197 -2.32 21.03 -1.05
C LEU A 197 -3.72 20.85 -0.44
N LEU A 198 -4.06 19.65 0.01
CA LEU A 198 -5.35 19.38 0.65
C LEU A 198 -5.52 20.17 1.96
N LEU A 199 -4.44 20.31 2.75
CA LEU A 199 -4.46 21.13 3.97
C LEU A 199 -4.62 22.63 3.65
N HIS A 200 -3.96 23.12 2.60
CA HIS A 200 -4.10 24.50 2.14
C HIS A 200 -5.53 24.77 1.64
N ALA A 201 -6.11 23.86 0.87
CA ALA A 201 -7.48 23.97 0.40
C ALA A 201 -8.51 23.96 1.54
N LEU A 202 -8.30 23.12 2.57
CA LEU A 202 -9.14 23.13 3.78
C LEU A 202 -9.10 24.48 4.50
N ARG A 203 -7.97 25.21 4.41
CA ARG A 203 -7.80 26.56 4.96
C ARG A 203 -8.29 27.67 4.01
N LYS A 204 -8.89 27.31 2.87
CA LYS A 204 -9.37 28.23 1.83
C LYS A 204 -8.26 29.12 1.26
N ASP A 205 -7.05 28.57 1.17
CA ASP A 205 -5.90 29.21 0.53
C ASP A 205 -6.09 29.21 -1.00
N PRO A 206 -6.07 30.38 -1.68
CA PRO A 206 -6.27 30.47 -3.12
C PRO A 206 -5.17 29.78 -3.95
N GLY A 207 -4.00 29.48 -3.35
CA GLY A 207 -2.91 28.78 -4.04
C GLY A 207 -3.15 27.27 -4.22
N ALA A 208 -4.17 26.69 -3.58
CA ALA A 208 -4.48 25.27 -3.67
C ALA A 208 -5.60 25.01 -4.68
N SER A 209 -5.23 24.58 -5.89
CA SER A 209 -6.20 24.22 -6.94
C SER A 209 -6.42 22.70 -7.01
N VAL A 210 -7.63 22.30 -7.43
CA VAL A 210 -7.98 20.90 -7.66
C VAL A 210 -7.10 20.27 -8.73
N GLU A 211 -6.76 21.03 -9.78
CA GLU A 211 -5.88 20.58 -10.87
C GLU A 211 -4.49 20.21 -10.35
N SER A 212 -3.94 21.01 -9.43
CA SER A 212 -2.65 20.72 -8.79
C SER A 212 -2.71 19.41 -8.00
N MET A 213 -3.81 19.19 -7.25
CA MET A 213 -4.03 17.96 -6.49
C MET A 213 -4.12 16.74 -7.42
N LYS A 214 -4.93 16.80 -8.48
CA LYS A 214 -5.04 15.73 -9.49
C LYS A 214 -3.70 15.44 -10.15
N GLY A 215 -2.92 16.48 -10.45
CA GLY A 215 -1.56 16.35 -10.96
C GLY A 215 -0.66 15.54 -10.02
N LYS A 216 -0.72 15.81 -8.70
CA LYS A 216 0.04 15.04 -7.71
C LYS A 216 -0.44 13.59 -7.58
N ILE A 217 -1.75 13.34 -7.67
CA ILE A 217 -2.31 11.98 -7.70
C ILE A 217 -1.81 11.21 -8.92
N THR A 218 -1.85 11.82 -10.10
CA THR A 218 -1.34 11.24 -11.35
C THR A 218 0.14 10.86 -11.24
N VAL A 219 0.96 11.75 -10.66
CA VAL A 219 2.40 11.47 -10.43
C VAL A 219 2.58 10.30 -9.46
N ALA A 220 1.81 10.26 -8.36
CA ALA A 220 1.90 9.17 -7.39
C ALA A 220 1.50 7.82 -8.00
N ILE A 221 0.39 7.75 -8.75
CA ILE A 221 -0.05 6.53 -9.43
C ILE A 221 0.97 6.09 -10.49
N GLY A 222 1.50 7.02 -11.28
CA GLY A 222 2.54 6.75 -12.27
C GLY A 222 3.81 6.17 -11.64
N ALA A 223 4.24 6.74 -10.50
CA ALA A 223 5.37 6.22 -9.75
C ALA A 223 5.12 4.80 -9.21
N LEU A 224 3.92 4.52 -8.70
CA LEU A 224 3.54 3.16 -8.29
C LEU A 224 3.52 2.17 -9.46
N ASN A 225 3.08 2.58 -10.65
CA ASN A 225 3.15 1.74 -11.85
C ASN A 225 4.60 1.41 -12.23
N ASN A 226 5.49 2.41 -12.20
CA ASN A 226 6.93 2.19 -12.47
C ASN A 226 7.55 1.23 -11.45
N LEU A 227 7.15 1.30 -10.19
CA LEU A 227 7.59 0.35 -9.17
C LEU A 227 7.06 -1.06 -9.47
N LEU A 228 5.78 -1.22 -9.81
CA LEU A 228 5.18 -2.53 -10.09
C LEU A 228 5.75 -3.21 -11.34
N GLN A 229 6.26 -2.45 -12.32
CA GLN A 229 7.00 -3.01 -13.47
C GLN A 229 8.31 -3.71 -13.07
N THR A 230 8.83 -3.47 -11.87
CA THR A 230 10.02 -4.16 -11.37
C THR A 230 9.71 -5.59 -10.90
N VAL A 231 8.45 -5.84 -10.50
CA VAL A 231 7.95 -7.12 -9.97
C VAL A 231 7.83 -8.16 -11.10
N PRO A 232 8.19 -9.43 -10.86
CA PRO A 232 7.94 -10.51 -11.81
C PRO A 232 6.45 -10.65 -12.18
N SER A 233 6.14 -10.87 -13.46
CA SER A 233 4.76 -10.91 -13.97
C SER A 233 3.88 -11.93 -13.23
N ALA A 234 4.39 -13.13 -12.96
CA ALA A 234 3.65 -14.17 -12.25
C ALA A 234 3.20 -13.76 -10.83
N ILE A 235 3.99 -12.93 -10.15
CA ILE A 235 3.65 -12.41 -8.82
C ILE A 235 2.68 -11.23 -8.96
N LEU A 236 2.91 -10.36 -9.95
CA LEU A 236 2.05 -9.23 -10.23
C LEU A 236 0.61 -9.69 -10.58
N ASP A 237 0.46 -10.74 -11.39
CA ASP A 237 -0.86 -11.25 -11.79
C ASP A 237 -1.60 -11.91 -10.62
N LYS A 238 -0.89 -12.65 -9.76
CA LYS A 238 -1.45 -13.12 -8.48
C LYS A 238 -1.88 -11.95 -7.59
N GLY A 239 -1.04 -10.92 -7.49
CA GLY A 239 -1.33 -9.73 -6.71
C GLY A 239 -2.59 -9.00 -7.18
N LYS A 240 -2.78 -8.89 -8.51
CA LYS A 240 -4.01 -8.35 -9.12
C LYS A 240 -5.23 -9.17 -8.76
N ALA A 241 -5.16 -10.50 -8.89
CA ALA A 241 -6.26 -11.38 -8.52
C ALA A 241 -6.67 -11.23 -7.05
N ILE A 242 -5.70 -11.12 -6.14
CA ILE A 242 -5.95 -10.89 -4.71
C ILE A 242 -6.57 -9.50 -4.50
N ALA A 243 -5.99 -8.44 -5.08
CA ALA A 243 -6.50 -7.08 -4.92
C ALA A 243 -7.94 -6.95 -5.46
N GLU A 244 -8.25 -7.59 -6.59
CA GLU A 244 -9.60 -7.64 -7.15
C GLU A 244 -10.59 -8.31 -6.21
N ALA A 245 -10.20 -9.44 -5.58
CA ALA A 245 -11.05 -10.12 -4.60
C ALA A 245 -11.39 -9.25 -3.36
N TYR A 246 -10.51 -8.32 -2.98
CA TYR A 246 -10.80 -7.33 -1.93
C TYR A 246 -11.71 -6.19 -2.40
N ARG A 247 -11.78 -5.93 -3.72
CA ARG A 247 -12.62 -4.88 -4.31
C ARG A 247 -14.02 -5.36 -4.64
N THR A 248 -14.19 -6.62 -5.02
CA THR A 248 -15.50 -7.19 -5.30
C THR A 248 -16.27 -7.32 -3.99
N PRO A 249 -17.29 -6.47 -3.73
CA PRO A 249 -18.19 -6.71 -2.62
C PRO A 249 -18.84 -8.08 -2.83
N SER A 250 -18.76 -8.95 -1.83
CA SER A 250 -19.38 -10.28 -1.82
C SER A 250 -20.91 -10.19 -1.70
N TYR A 251 -21.56 -9.35 -2.52
CA TYR A 251 -23.01 -9.33 -2.66
C TYR A 251 -23.55 -10.70 -3.09
N GLU A 252 -22.71 -11.61 -3.62
CA GLU A 252 -23.10 -13.00 -3.86
C GLU A 252 -23.13 -13.87 -2.59
N GLU A 253 -22.40 -13.52 -1.53
CA GLU A 253 -22.43 -14.24 -0.25
C GLU A 253 -23.52 -13.70 0.68
N GLU A 254 -23.71 -12.39 0.76
CA GLU A 254 -24.84 -11.79 1.52
C GLU A 254 -26.19 -12.13 0.88
N SER A 255 -26.28 -12.14 -0.46
CA SER A 255 -27.52 -12.57 -1.15
C SER A 255 -27.81 -14.06 -0.96
N ASN A 256 -26.77 -14.92 -0.91
CA ASN A 256 -26.96 -16.34 -0.59
C ASN A 256 -27.27 -16.58 0.88
N MET A 257 -26.74 -15.78 1.81
CA MET A 257 -27.10 -15.85 3.24
C MET A 257 -28.52 -15.35 3.51
N LEU A 258 -28.98 -14.30 2.83
CA LEU A 258 -30.35 -13.78 2.94
C LEU A 258 -31.38 -14.68 2.24
N GLN A 259 -30.98 -15.44 1.22
CA GLN A 259 -31.83 -16.45 0.60
C GLN A 259 -31.94 -17.75 1.44
N GLN A 260 -31.06 -17.95 2.41
CA GLN A 260 -31.09 -19.03 3.41
C GLN A 260 -31.68 -18.59 4.76
N SER A 261 -32.49 -17.53 4.81
CA SER A 261 -33.28 -17.20 5.99
C SER A 261 -34.22 -18.37 6.33
N ASP A 262 -34.05 -18.98 7.50
CA ASP A 262 -34.90 -20.04 8.06
C ASP A 262 -36.40 -19.65 7.93
N PRO A 263 -37.30 -20.53 7.45
CA PRO A 263 -38.73 -20.24 7.31
C PRO A 263 -39.39 -19.66 8.57
N GLU A 264 -38.80 -19.89 9.75
CA GLU A 264 -39.27 -19.32 11.01
C GLU A 264 -39.07 -17.79 11.10
N ILE A 265 -37.99 -17.25 10.54
CA ILE A 265 -37.70 -15.80 10.55
C ILE A 265 -38.70 -15.05 9.65
N ARG A 266 -39.02 -15.59 8.46
CA ARG A 266 -40.05 -15.00 7.58
C ARG A 266 -41.45 -15.01 8.20
N ARG A 267 -41.76 -16.02 9.02
CA ARG A 267 -43.05 -16.07 9.73
C ARG A 267 -43.15 -14.99 10.80
N LEU A 268 -42.04 -14.66 11.45
CA LEU A 268 -42.01 -13.61 12.48
C LEU A 268 -42.08 -12.20 11.88
N GLU A 269 -41.47 -11.97 10.71
CA GLU A 269 -41.59 -10.70 9.98
C GLU A 269 -43.01 -10.45 9.46
N ALA A 270 -43.77 -11.50 9.13
CA ALA A 270 -45.15 -11.38 8.67
C ALA A 270 -46.17 -11.05 9.79
N ILE A 271 -45.74 -11.05 11.06
CA ILE A 271 -46.59 -10.76 12.24
C ILE A 271 -46.39 -9.33 12.75
N LEU A 272 -45.31 -8.65 12.33
CA LEU A 272 -45.08 -7.22 12.60
C LEU A 272 -45.83 -6.33 11.59
#